data_AF-D6AIZ7-F1
#
_entry.id   AF-D6AIZ7-F1
#
_cell.length_a   1.000
_cell.length_b   1.000
_cell.length_c   1.000
_cell.angle_alpha   90.00
_cell.angle_beta   90.00
_cell.angle_gamma   90.00
#
_symmetry.space_group_name_H-M   'P 1'
#
loop_
_entity.id
_entity.type
_entity.pdbx_description
1 polymer ?
#
loop_
_entity_poly.entity_id
_entity_poly.type
_entity_poly.pdbx_seq_one_letter_code
_entity_poly.pdbx_strand_id
1 'polypeptide(L)'
;MGISFVGAVQLWIPTVLLSAVIALLVRRRRRTPGLMQPPTMAALGLIAFLNAATAWILGFSRAGLDLRESCERRSGVPFDQKWHDTHYMESQGLFPLHAKCSASVDLVPSWVNPTVIALSILSAAFLCTAVCLGVRTFLRRRKKVHV
;
A
#
# COMPACT_ATOMS: atom_id res chain seq x y z
N MET A 1 6.30 -0.39 -25.08
CA MET A 1 6.21 -1.65 -24.33
C MET A 1 5.80 -1.30 -22.91
N GLY A 2 4.50 -1.30 -22.63
CA GLY A 2 4.00 -1.04 -21.27
C GLY A 2 4.59 -2.08 -20.33
N ILE A 3 4.80 -1.74 -19.06
CA ILE A 3 4.96 -2.74 -17.99
C ILE A 3 3.76 -3.67 -18.14
N SER A 4 3.98 -4.80 -18.82
CA SER A 4 3.00 -5.83 -19.07
C SER A 4 2.50 -6.32 -17.72
N PHE A 5 1.37 -7.01 -17.70
CA PHE A 5 0.90 -7.78 -16.54
C PHE A 5 2.04 -8.44 -15.74
N VAL A 6 3.08 -8.89 -16.45
CA VAL A 6 4.40 -9.35 -15.96
C VAL A 6 5.07 -8.44 -14.91
N GLY A 7 5.17 -7.12 -15.11
CA GLY A 7 5.84 -6.25 -14.17
C GLY A 7 5.00 -5.87 -12.94
N ALA A 8 3.66 -5.88 -13.06
CA ALA A 8 2.78 -5.81 -11.90
C ALA A 8 2.90 -7.07 -11.02
N VAL A 9 3.02 -8.24 -11.67
CA VAL A 9 3.28 -9.53 -10.99
C VAL A 9 4.68 -9.56 -10.36
N GLN A 10 5.71 -9.01 -11.03
CA GLN A 10 7.07 -8.93 -10.47
C GLN A 10 7.17 -8.08 -9.21
N LEU A 11 6.35 -7.03 -9.06
CA LEU A 11 6.31 -6.23 -7.83
C LEU A 11 5.54 -6.92 -6.70
N TRP A 12 4.55 -7.76 -7.03
CA TRP A 12 3.80 -8.51 -6.02
C TRP A 12 4.60 -9.66 -5.41
N ILE A 13 5.46 -10.32 -6.18
CA ILE A 13 6.24 -11.48 -5.70
C ILE A 13 7.09 -11.12 -4.45
N PRO A 14 7.92 -10.05 -4.46
CA PRO A 14 8.67 -9.64 -3.27
C PRO A 14 7.77 -9.31 -2.08
N THR A 15 6.65 -8.64 -2.30
CA THR A 15 5.70 -8.26 -1.24
C THR A 15 5.06 -9.48 -0.61
N VAL A 16 4.66 -10.47 -1.42
CA VAL A 16 4.11 -11.75 -0.95
C VAL A 16 5.18 -12.53 -0.17
N LEU A 17 6.41 -12.62 -0.69
CA LEU A 17 7.52 -13.29 -0.01
C LEU A 17 7.84 -12.62 1.33
N LEU A 18 7.92 -11.29 1.37
CA LEU A 18 8.16 -10.54 2.61
C LEU A 18 7.02 -10.72 3.61
N SER A 19 5.78 -10.71 3.15
CA SER A 19 4.60 -10.96 3.98
C SER A 19 4.61 -12.38 4.56
N ALA A 20 4.99 -13.37 3.75
CA ALA A 20 5.14 -14.75 4.18
C ALA A 20 6.28 -14.89 5.22
N VAL A 21 7.41 -14.22 5.00
CA VAL A 21 8.53 -14.21 5.96
C VAL A 21 8.09 -13.60 7.29
N ILE A 22 7.40 -12.44 7.29
CA ILE A 22 6.86 -11.82 8.50
C ILE A 22 5.91 -12.78 9.23
N ALA A 23 4.98 -13.40 8.50
CA ALA A 23 4.03 -14.35 9.05
C ALA A 23 4.74 -15.59 9.65
N LEU A 24 5.75 -16.13 8.97
CA LEU A 24 6.55 -17.26 9.44
C LEU A 24 7.39 -16.90 10.67
N LEU A 25 8.01 -15.73 10.70
CA LEU A 25 8.79 -15.25 11.86
C LEU A 25 7.90 -15.10 13.09
N VAL A 26 6.71 -14.53 12.94
CA VAL A 26 5.74 -14.45 14.04
C VAL A 26 5.26 -15.84 14.45
N ARG A 27 4.94 -16.73 13.49
CA ARG A 27 4.51 -18.10 13.79
C ARG A 27 5.57 -18.89 14.55
N ARG A 28 6.84 -18.76 14.16
CA ARG A 28 7.99 -19.41 14.84
C ARG A 28 8.22 -18.88 16.25
N ARG A 29 8.01 -17.58 16.48
CA ARG A 29 8.21 -16.96 17.81
C ARG A 29 7.03 -17.16 18.76
N ARG A 30 5.88 -17.63 18.27
CA ARG A 30 4.70 -17.87 19.11
C ARG A 30 4.88 -19.14 19.94
N ARG A 31 4.78 -18.98 21.25
CA ARG A 31 4.61 -20.11 22.19
C ARG A 31 3.15 -20.52 22.38
N THR A 32 2.21 -19.63 22.09
CA THR A 32 0.77 -19.91 22.19
C THR A 32 0.00 -19.34 20.98
N PRO A 33 -0.97 -20.08 20.43
CA PRO A 33 -1.84 -19.56 19.38
C PRO A 33 -2.77 -18.47 19.96
N GLY A 34 -3.03 -17.41 19.18
CA GLY A 34 -3.87 -16.29 19.63
C GLY A 34 -3.78 -15.06 18.73
N LEU A 35 -4.91 -14.65 18.16
CA LEU A 35 -4.95 -13.52 17.23
C LEU A 35 -4.62 -12.19 17.93
N MET A 36 -5.19 -11.95 19.12
CA MET A 36 -4.99 -10.73 19.93
C MET A 36 -3.65 -10.66 20.67
N GLN A 37 -2.58 -11.21 20.11
CA GLN A 37 -1.24 -11.00 20.65
C GLN A 37 -0.59 -9.76 20.00
N PRO A 38 0.10 -8.90 20.78
CA PRO A 38 0.80 -7.73 20.23
C PRO A 38 1.67 -8.02 18.97
N PRO A 39 2.54 -9.05 18.94
CA PRO A 39 3.36 -9.32 17.76
C PRO A 39 2.54 -9.75 16.53
N THR A 40 1.39 -10.39 16.75
CA THR A 40 0.47 -10.80 15.67
C THR A 40 -0.18 -9.60 15.02
N MET A 41 -0.74 -8.72 15.85
CA MET A 41 -1.38 -7.49 15.40
C MET A 41 -0.38 -6.60 14.68
N ALA A 42 0.84 -6.48 15.21
CA ALA A 42 1.92 -5.75 14.54
C ALA A 42 2.27 -6.34 13.16
N ALA A 43 2.36 -7.68 13.04
CA ALA A 43 2.62 -8.32 11.76
C ALA A 43 1.49 -8.14 10.75
N LEU A 44 0.22 -8.28 11.16
CA LEU A 44 -0.91 -8.04 10.28
C LEU A 44 -0.94 -6.59 9.79
N GLY A 45 -0.66 -5.63 10.68
CA GLY A 45 -0.54 -4.22 10.32
C GLY A 45 0.59 -3.97 9.32
N LEU A 46 1.77 -4.54 9.55
CA LEU A 46 2.91 -4.41 8.65
C LEU A 46 2.65 -5.06 7.28
N ILE A 47 2.02 -6.23 7.24
CA ILE A 47 1.64 -6.89 5.99
C ILE A 47 0.64 -6.02 5.22
N ALA A 48 -0.40 -5.50 5.89
CA ALA A 48 -1.36 -4.60 5.26
C ALA A 48 -0.68 -3.34 4.69
N PHE A 49 0.23 -2.74 5.45
CA PHE A 49 1.01 -1.59 5.02
C PHE A 49 1.87 -1.87 3.78
N LEU A 50 2.60 -3.00 3.77
CA LEU A 50 3.45 -3.38 2.63
C LEU A 50 2.63 -3.56 1.35
N ASN A 51 1.43 -4.14 1.46
CA ASN A 51 0.52 -4.27 0.33
C ASN A 51 -0.06 -2.91 -0.11
N ALA A 52 -0.38 -2.01 0.82
CA ALA A 52 -0.81 -0.64 0.51
C ALA A 52 0.28 0.11 -0.26
N ALA A 53 1.52 0.05 0.23
CA ALA A 53 2.67 0.68 -0.40
C ALA A 53 2.92 0.10 -1.81
N THR A 54 2.78 -1.22 -1.98
CA THR A 54 2.94 -1.88 -3.28
C THR A 54 1.85 -1.42 -4.27
N ALA A 55 0.59 -1.34 -3.84
CA ALA A 55 -0.51 -0.83 -4.66
C ALA A 55 -0.27 0.64 -5.06
N TRP A 56 0.20 1.47 -4.14
CA TRP A 56 0.54 2.87 -4.41
C TRP A 56 1.70 2.99 -5.42
N ILE A 57 2.81 2.26 -5.22
CA ILE A 57 3.96 2.24 -6.14
C ILE A 57 3.53 1.77 -7.53
N LEU A 58 2.66 0.76 -7.61
CA LEU A 58 2.13 0.28 -8.88
C LEU A 58 1.32 1.35 -9.61
N GLY A 59 0.43 2.05 -8.90
CA GLY A 59 -0.31 3.16 -9.47
C GLY A 59 0.63 4.27 -9.95
N PHE A 60 1.62 4.63 -9.13
CA PHE A 60 2.57 5.70 -9.45
C PHE A 60 3.39 5.35 -10.70
N SER A 61 3.82 4.10 -10.81
CA SER A 61 4.55 3.59 -11.99
C SER A 61 3.74 3.58 -13.29
N ARG A 62 2.41 3.80 -13.24
CA ARG A 62 1.58 3.91 -14.46
C ARG A 62 1.79 5.21 -15.20
N ALA A 63 2.08 6.30 -14.49
CA ALA A 63 2.43 7.59 -15.10
C ALA A 63 3.71 7.50 -15.94
N GLY A 64 4.66 6.65 -15.53
CA GLY A 64 5.97 6.53 -16.18
C GLY A 64 6.88 7.73 -15.89
N LEU A 65 8.01 7.80 -16.60
CA LEU A 65 8.93 8.96 -16.55
C LEU A 65 8.43 10.11 -17.43
N ASP A 66 7.76 9.76 -18.53
CA ASP A 66 7.07 10.69 -19.43
C ASP A 66 5.60 10.26 -19.53
N LEU A 67 4.72 11.12 -18.99
CA LEU A 67 3.28 10.89 -18.99
C LEU A 67 2.71 10.92 -20.40
N ARG A 68 3.20 11.81 -21.28
CA ARG A 68 2.76 11.90 -22.67
C ARG A 68 3.10 10.63 -23.43
N GLU A 69 4.34 10.15 -23.31
CA GLU A 69 4.71 8.87 -23.94
C GLU A 69 3.86 7.72 -23.39
N SER A 70 3.59 7.70 -22.08
CA SER A 70 2.74 6.67 -21.47
C SER A 70 1.31 6.72 -22.02
N CYS A 71 0.74 7.90 -22.23
CA CYS A 71 -0.59 8.04 -22.84
C CYS A 71 -0.60 7.54 -24.30
N GLU A 72 0.31 8.06 -25.12
CA GLU A 72 0.30 7.77 -26.56
C GLU A 72 0.70 6.33 -26.86
N ARG A 73 1.68 5.80 -26.13
CA ARG A 73 2.29 4.49 -26.44
C ARG A 73 1.68 3.33 -25.66
N ARG A 74 1.04 3.58 -24.52
CA ARG A 74 0.52 2.53 -23.63
C ARG A 74 -0.99 2.40 -23.65
N SER A 75 -1.71 3.52 -23.64
CA SER A 75 -3.17 3.53 -23.77
C SER A 75 -3.63 3.81 -25.20
N GLY A 76 -2.74 4.31 -26.07
CA GLY A 76 -3.08 4.64 -27.46
C GLY A 76 -3.93 5.90 -27.57
N VAL A 77 -3.98 6.71 -26.51
CA VAL A 77 -4.80 7.92 -26.43
C VAL A 77 -3.88 9.13 -26.58
N PRO A 78 -4.22 10.13 -27.42
CA PRO A 78 -3.44 11.35 -27.55
C PRO A 78 -3.41 12.11 -26.22
N PHE A 79 -2.24 12.64 -25.87
CA PHE A 79 -2.08 13.44 -24.67
C PHE A 79 -2.70 14.84 -24.84
N ASP A 80 -3.63 15.22 -23.96
CA ASP A 80 -4.27 16.54 -23.98
C ASP A 80 -3.44 17.54 -23.17
N GLN A 81 -2.48 18.18 -23.84
CA GLN A 81 -1.62 19.20 -23.23
C GLN A 81 -2.43 20.36 -22.65
N LYS A 82 -3.46 20.82 -23.36
CA LYS A 82 -4.27 21.98 -22.95
C LYS A 82 -5.01 21.70 -21.64
N TRP A 83 -5.54 20.49 -21.48
CA TRP A 83 -6.17 20.08 -20.23
C TRP A 83 -5.17 20.04 -19.07
N HIS A 84 -3.97 19.49 -19.29
CA HIS A 84 -2.91 19.42 -18.28
C HIS A 84 -2.39 20.78 -17.84
N ASP A 85 -2.18 21.70 -18.77
CA ASP A 85 -1.72 23.05 -18.45
C ASP A 85 -2.73 23.79 -17.57
N THR A 86 -4.03 23.48 -17.74
CA THR A 86 -5.12 24.07 -16.95
C THR A 86 -5.31 23.38 -15.59
N HIS A 87 -4.97 22.08 -15.47
CA HIS A 87 -5.20 21.25 -14.27
C HIS A 87 -3.90 20.76 -13.63
N TYR A 88 -2.80 21.48 -13.83
CA TYR A 88 -1.48 21.08 -13.33
C TYR A 88 -1.45 20.79 -11.81
N MET A 89 -2.19 21.57 -11.03
CA MET A 89 -2.27 21.35 -9.58
C MET A 89 -3.02 20.06 -9.21
N GLU A 90 -3.99 19.63 -10.04
CA GLU A 90 -4.72 18.38 -9.82
C GLU A 90 -3.83 17.15 -10.10
N SER A 91 -2.90 17.26 -11.05
CA SER A 91 -1.98 16.16 -11.41
C SER A 91 -0.77 16.02 -10.47
N GLN A 92 -0.51 17.00 -9.60
CA GLN A 92 0.58 16.99 -8.61
C GLN A 92 0.23 16.24 -7.31
N GLY A 93 -1.03 15.84 -7.13
CA GLY A 93 -1.50 15.19 -5.90
C GLY A 93 -0.82 13.84 -5.64
N LEU A 94 -0.28 13.67 -4.43
CA LEU A 94 0.23 12.36 -3.96
C LEU A 94 -0.90 11.35 -3.69
N PHE A 95 -2.12 11.85 -3.44
CA PHE A 95 -3.34 11.07 -3.30
C PHE A 95 -4.58 11.98 -3.47
N PRO A 96 -5.67 11.52 -4.11
CA PRO A 96 -5.81 10.28 -4.87
C PRO A 96 -4.83 10.24 -6.05
N LEU A 97 -4.32 9.05 -6.35
CA LEU A 97 -3.34 8.88 -7.40
C LEU A 97 -4.02 8.98 -8.76
N HIS A 98 -3.54 9.90 -9.59
CA HIS A 98 -4.05 10.16 -10.92
C HIS A 98 -2.90 10.33 -11.91
N ALA A 99 -3.05 9.75 -13.08
CA ALA A 99 -2.15 9.90 -14.22
C ALA A 99 -3.01 10.08 -15.47
N LYS A 100 -3.76 11.18 -15.49
CA LYS A 100 -4.74 11.49 -16.53
C LYS A 100 -4.04 11.79 -17.86
N CYS A 101 -4.57 11.28 -18.96
CA CYS A 101 -4.19 11.65 -20.33
C CYS A 101 -5.09 12.77 -20.88
N SER A 102 -6.35 12.78 -20.42
CA SER A 102 -7.39 13.76 -20.71
C SER A 102 -8.38 13.79 -19.55
N ALA A 103 -9.42 14.62 -19.63
CA ALA A 103 -10.45 14.69 -18.60
C ALA A 103 -11.13 13.33 -18.27
N SER A 104 -11.17 12.41 -19.23
CA SER A 104 -11.89 11.13 -19.13
C SER A 104 -11.00 9.90 -19.02
N VAL A 105 -9.71 10.00 -19.35
CA VAL A 105 -8.80 8.86 -19.42
C VAL A 105 -7.74 8.98 -18.34
N ASP A 106 -7.69 8.01 -17.43
CA ASP A 106 -6.67 7.88 -16.40
C ASP A 106 -5.88 6.57 -16.58
N LEU A 107 -4.55 6.67 -16.56
CA LEU A 107 -3.65 5.51 -16.62
C LEU A 107 -3.64 4.74 -15.29
N VAL A 108 -4.00 5.37 -14.17
CA VAL A 108 -4.12 4.71 -12.88
C VAL A 108 -5.41 3.87 -12.86
N PRO A 109 -5.32 2.54 -12.63
CA PRO A 109 -6.51 1.71 -12.53
C PRO A 109 -7.42 2.14 -11.37
N SER A 110 -8.73 2.11 -11.60
CA SER A 110 -9.75 2.52 -10.62
C SER A 110 -9.69 1.77 -9.28
N TRP A 111 -9.09 0.57 -9.24
CA TRP A 111 -8.94 -0.21 -8.01
C TRP A 111 -7.80 0.26 -7.10
N VAL A 112 -6.81 1.02 -7.60
CA VAL A 112 -5.61 1.38 -6.83
C VAL A 112 -5.98 2.24 -5.62
N ASN A 113 -6.69 3.35 -5.84
CA ASN A 113 -7.02 4.29 -4.77
C ASN A 113 -7.87 3.66 -3.65
N PRO A 114 -8.98 2.93 -3.94
CA PRO A 114 -9.75 2.22 -2.93
C PRO A 114 -8.92 1.18 -2.17
N THR A 115 -8.03 0.46 -2.86
CA THR A 115 -7.16 -0.57 -2.24
C THR A 115 -6.17 0.06 -1.27
N VAL A 116 -5.52 1.16 -1.67
CA VAL A 116 -4.57 1.89 -0.80
C VAL A 116 -5.29 2.40 0.46
N ILE A 117 -6.49 2.96 0.33
CA ILE A 117 -7.29 3.43 1.47
C ILE A 117 -7.62 2.26 2.41
N ALA A 118 -8.22 1.20 1.88
CA ALA A 118 -8.67 0.06 2.68
C ALA A 118 -7.51 -0.59 3.45
N LEU A 119 -6.38 -0.82 2.78
CA LEU A 119 -5.20 -1.42 3.40
C LEU A 119 -4.53 -0.49 4.41
N SER A 120 -4.54 0.82 4.17
CA SER A 120 -4.00 1.82 5.12
C SER A 120 -4.83 1.88 6.40
N ILE A 121 -6.16 1.83 6.29
CA ILE A 121 -7.08 1.76 7.44
C ILE A 121 -6.85 0.47 8.22
N LEU A 122 -6.75 -0.68 7.54
CA LEU A 122 -6.47 -1.96 8.18
C LEU A 122 -5.12 -1.95 8.90
N SER A 123 -4.09 -1.40 8.26
CA SER A 123 -2.77 -1.24 8.87
C SER A 123 -2.85 -0.42 10.16
N ALA A 124 -3.47 0.76 10.10
CA ALA A 124 -3.64 1.63 11.25
C ALA A 124 -4.40 0.91 12.39
N ALA A 125 -5.52 0.24 12.08
CA ALA A 125 -6.32 -0.49 13.06
C ALA A 125 -5.50 -1.58 13.77
N PHE A 126 -4.74 -2.38 13.02
CA PHE A 126 -3.91 -3.45 13.59
C PHE A 126 -2.73 -2.92 14.40
N LEU A 127 -2.05 -1.87 13.93
CA LEU A 127 -0.93 -1.26 14.65
C LEU A 127 -1.40 -0.58 15.94
N CYS A 128 -2.51 0.18 15.90
CA CYS A 128 -3.12 0.75 17.10
C CYS A 128 -3.47 -0.36 18.12
N THR A 129 -4.09 -1.45 17.65
CA THR A 129 -4.41 -2.59 18.52
C THR A 129 -3.15 -3.22 19.12
N ALA A 130 -2.09 -3.39 18.34
CA ALA A 130 -0.81 -3.93 18.81
C ALA A 130 -0.20 -3.06 19.91
N VAL A 131 -0.20 -1.73 19.73
CA VAL A 131 0.30 -0.76 20.71
C VAL A 131 -0.54 -0.82 21.98
N CYS A 132 -1.87 -0.76 21.88
CA CYS A 132 -2.76 -0.81 23.04
C CYS A 132 -2.57 -2.09 23.86
N LEU A 133 -2.48 -3.25 23.20
CA LEU A 133 -2.23 -4.52 23.87
C LEU A 133 -0.82 -4.57 24.49
N GLY A 134 0.20 -4.09 23.77
CA GLY A 134 1.57 -4.00 24.26
C GLY A 134 1.66 -3.15 25.54
N VAL A 135 1.13 -1.93 25.51
CA VAL A 135 1.08 -1.03 26.67
C VAL A 135 0.33 -1.67 27.84
N ARG A 136 -0.85 -2.26 27.61
CA ARG A 136 -1.61 -2.96 28.66
C ARG A 136 -0.80 -4.09 29.30
N THR A 137 -0.10 -4.90 28.52
CA THR A 137 0.73 -5.98 29.05
C THR A 137 1.93 -5.44 29.85
N PHE A 138 2.55 -4.36 29.39
CA PHE A 138 3.66 -3.71 30.09
C PHE A 138 3.22 -3.14 31.43
N LEU A 139 2.12 -2.39 31.46
CA LEU A 139 1.56 -1.81 32.68
C LEU A 139 1.15 -2.90 33.69
N ARG A 140 0.54 -4.00 33.23
CA ARG A 140 0.19 -5.14 34.10
C ARG A 140 1.43 -5.80 34.70
N ARG A 141 2.51 -5.94 33.94
CA ARG A 141 3.79 -6.49 34.45
C ARG A 141 4.41 -5.56 35.48
N ARG A 142 4.43 -4.25 35.23
CA ARG A 142 4.94 -3.24 36.18
C ARG A 142 4.19 -3.29 37.52
N LYS A 143 2.85 -3.37 37.51
CA LYS A 143 2.06 -3.49 38.75
C LYS A 143 2.41 -4.73 39.57
N LYS A 144 2.74 -5.85 38.94
CA LYS A 144 3.12 -7.09 39.65
C LYS A 144 4.52 -7.08 40.28
N VAL A 145 5.39 -6.15 39.90
CA VAL A 145 6.75 -6.04 40.46
C VAL A 145 6.77 -5.17 41.72
N HIS A 146 5.76 -4.33 41.92
CA HIS A 146 5.64 -3.43 43.07
C HIS A 146 4.66 -3.92 44.16
N VAL A 147 4.14 -5.14 44.01
CA VAL A 147 3.35 -5.88 45.01
C VAL A 147 4.16 -7.08 45.41
#